data_AF-A0A2E3C1F3-F1
#
_entry.id   AF-A0A2E3C1F3-F1
#
_cell.length_a   1.000
_cell.length_b   1.000
_cell.length_c   1.000
_cell.angle_alpha   90.00
_cell.angle_beta   90.00
_cell.angle_gamma   90.00
#
_symmetry.space_group_name_H-M   'P 1'
#
loop_
_entity.id
_entity.type
_entity.pdbx_description
1 polymer ?
#
loop_
_entity_poly.entity_id
_entity_poly.type
_entity_poly.pdbx_seq_one_letter_code
_entity_poly.pdbx_strand_id
1 'polypeptide(L)'
;MTDETTKHLPDNLKQLMEASDMKASALAKMSGVSVATLSRIMSGQVNPGVHHMAAIAKALDTTIDALIAPPGTPRPKNQVETDVRNETDILVSFILEDTKYSPNEAARLLANAATGSWVHSWTEELVDPNITPLPRPTVAMRTGPRSVAVDVAFPESLFEAGSIASLISVITASCTSTGARVEDIRIPPVLLRTYRGPSYGVVGLRERTQKYGRPLLSATMRPMAGLSPRMYAQAVFETLKGGVDITCDHTALHNMPSNNWRDRFAYVAKAVDEAQDATGEAKLHAANVTAPTVEEMLNRAQYAMEQQTNAVMVDSGVVGWSGLQSLANFCHENELVLCALGGRALHNGPLSQQLVAKLLRFIGADIVSVGSPLRGNAMARRNV
;
A
#
# COMPACT_ATOMS: atom_id res chain seq x y z
N MET A 1 -42.78 -10.24 10.75
CA MET A 1 -41.59 -11.10 10.92
C MET A 1 -40.56 -10.26 11.63
N THR A 2 -40.33 -10.51 12.92
CA THR A 2 -39.22 -9.89 13.66
C THR A 2 -37.92 -10.34 13.02
N ASP A 3 -37.19 -9.40 12.44
CA ASP A 3 -35.86 -9.62 11.88
C ASP A 3 -34.96 -10.18 13.01
N GLU A 4 -34.51 -11.43 12.89
CA GLU A 4 -33.71 -12.11 13.93
C GLU A 4 -32.51 -11.28 14.36
N THR A 5 -32.00 -10.47 13.43
CA THR A 5 -30.89 -9.52 13.61
C THR A 5 -31.14 -8.43 14.65
N THR A 6 -32.37 -8.09 15.01
CA THR A 6 -32.68 -6.98 15.96
C THR A 6 -33.37 -7.45 17.22
N LYS A 7 -33.49 -8.77 17.41
CA LYS A 7 -34.21 -9.40 18.51
C LYS A 7 -33.73 -8.95 19.90
N HIS A 8 -32.43 -8.69 20.04
CA HIS A 8 -31.80 -8.31 21.31
C HIS A 8 -31.73 -6.79 21.54
N LEU A 9 -32.14 -6.00 20.54
CA LEU A 9 -32.06 -4.54 20.59
C LEU A 9 -32.75 -3.90 21.80
N PRO A 10 -33.98 -4.29 22.18
CA PRO A 10 -34.69 -3.63 23.28
C PRO A 10 -33.98 -3.82 24.63
N ASP A 11 -33.40 -4.99 24.87
CA ASP A 11 -32.78 -5.35 26.14
C ASP A 11 -31.37 -4.75 26.25
N ASN A 12 -30.58 -4.83 25.18
CA ASN A 12 -29.25 -4.21 25.12
C ASN A 12 -29.34 -2.68 25.26
N LEU A 13 -30.32 -2.05 24.61
CA LEU A 13 -30.52 -0.60 24.70
C LEU A 13 -30.83 -0.15 26.14
N LYS A 14 -31.65 -0.91 26.88
CA LYS A 14 -31.94 -0.62 28.31
C LYS A 14 -30.68 -0.75 29.16
N GLN A 15 -29.93 -1.83 29.01
CA GLN A 15 -28.70 -2.06 29.78
C GLN A 15 -27.65 -0.97 29.52
N LEU A 16 -27.48 -0.56 28.25
CA LEU A 16 -26.52 0.50 27.89
C LEU A 16 -26.93 1.88 28.40
N MET A 17 -28.24 2.16 28.43
CA MET A 17 -28.78 3.39 29.02
C MET A 17 -28.60 3.41 30.55
N GLU A 18 -28.81 2.28 31.23
CA GLU A 18 -28.58 2.14 32.67
C GLU A 18 -27.10 2.28 33.02
N ALA A 19 -26.21 1.60 32.27
CA ALA A 19 -24.76 1.67 32.46
C ALA A 19 -24.19 3.08 32.23
N SER A 20 -24.85 3.90 31.42
CA SER A 20 -24.43 5.27 31.10
C SER A 20 -25.20 6.34 31.87
N ASP A 21 -26.03 5.96 32.85
CA ASP A 21 -26.97 6.84 33.59
C ASP A 21 -27.77 7.79 32.66
N MET A 22 -28.16 7.30 31.48
CA MET A 22 -28.73 8.12 30.42
C MET A 22 -30.25 7.95 30.34
N LYS A 23 -30.99 9.04 30.62
CA LYS A 23 -32.44 9.08 30.48
C LYS A 23 -32.86 9.10 28.99
N ALA A 24 -34.02 8.52 28.69
CA ALA A 24 -34.56 8.47 27.32
C ALA A 24 -34.70 9.86 26.65
N SER A 25 -34.99 10.90 27.43
CA SER A 25 -35.06 12.29 26.94
C SER A 25 -33.70 12.87 26.54
N ALA A 26 -32.63 12.49 27.25
CA ALA A 26 -31.26 12.89 26.92
C ALA A 26 -30.77 12.15 25.67
N LEU A 27 -31.02 10.85 25.60
CA LEU A 27 -30.71 10.03 24.43
C LEU A 27 -31.45 10.52 23.17
N ALA A 28 -32.73 10.89 23.30
CA ALA A 28 -33.51 11.46 22.20
C ALA A 28 -32.88 12.74 21.64
N LYS A 29 -32.43 13.63 22.53
CA LYS A 29 -31.79 14.89 22.16
C LYS A 29 -30.43 14.68 21.47
N MET A 30 -29.65 13.71 21.94
CA MET A 30 -28.31 13.42 21.40
C MET A 30 -28.34 12.64 20.09
N SER A 31 -29.27 11.68 19.96
CA SER A 31 -29.42 10.86 18.75
C SER A 31 -30.28 11.52 17.66
N GLY A 32 -31.08 12.54 18.01
CA GLY A 32 -32.06 13.14 17.10
C GLY A 32 -33.28 12.25 16.83
N VAL A 33 -33.41 11.12 17.55
CA VAL A 33 -34.57 10.22 17.47
C VAL A 33 -35.63 10.67 18.47
N SER A 34 -36.90 10.74 18.05
CA SER A 34 -37.98 11.17 18.95
C SER A 34 -38.13 10.24 20.16
N VAL A 35 -38.51 10.80 21.32
CA VAL A 35 -38.77 10.03 22.55
C VAL A 35 -39.82 8.95 22.32
N ALA A 36 -40.86 9.24 21.53
CA ALA A 36 -41.91 8.28 21.18
C ALA A 36 -41.35 7.11 20.35
N THR A 37 -40.45 7.38 19.40
CA THR A 37 -39.79 6.36 18.60
C THR A 37 -38.87 5.50 19.47
N LEU A 38 -38.05 6.12 20.35
CA LEU A 38 -37.18 5.39 21.28
C LEU A 38 -37.99 4.48 22.23
N SER A 39 -39.10 4.98 22.76
CA SER A 39 -39.97 4.18 23.63
C SER A 39 -40.53 2.94 22.92
N ARG A 40 -40.90 3.06 21.64
CA ARG A 40 -41.39 1.94 20.83
C ARG A 40 -40.29 0.93 20.47
N ILE A 41 -39.06 1.39 20.30
CA ILE A 41 -37.89 0.52 20.10
C ILE A 41 -37.58 -0.25 21.40
N MET A 42 -37.54 0.44 22.55
CA MET A 42 -37.27 -0.16 23.86
C MET A 42 -38.35 -1.14 24.32
N SER A 43 -39.57 -1.04 23.78
CA SER A 43 -40.65 -1.99 24.02
C SER A 43 -40.74 -3.10 22.97
N GLY A 44 -39.81 -3.16 22.01
CA GLY A 44 -39.81 -4.15 20.93
C GLY A 44 -40.98 -4.03 19.95
N GLN A 45 -41.68 -2.88 19.92
CA GLN A 45 -42.86 -2.67 19.08
C GLN A 45 -42.50 -2.28 17.64
N VAL A 46 -41.28 -1.80 17.41
CA VAL A 46 -40.79 -1.35 16.10
C VAL A 46 -39.31 -1.69 15.95
N ASN A 47 -38.95 -2.27 14.81
CA ASN A 47 -37.55 -2.39 14.39
C ASN A 47 -37.11 -1.06 13.78
N PRO A 48 -36.10 -0.37 14.36
CA PRO A 48 -35.59 0.86 13.79
C PRO A 48 -34.82 0.60 12.50
N GLY A 49 -34.88 1.56 11.57
CA GLY A 49 -33.98 1.57 10.42
C GLY A 49 -32.52 1.81 10.83
N VAL A 50 -31.59 1.42 9.96
CA VAL A 50 -30.13 1.51 10.18
C VAL A 50 -29.68 2.91 10.60
N HIS A 51 -30.27 3.97 10.03
CA HIS A 51 -29.95 5.35 10.41
C HIS A 51 -30.28 5.68 11.87
N HIS A 52 -31.39 5.16 12.42
CA HIS A 52 -31.72 5.34 13.82
C HIS A 52 -30.80 4.51 14.71
N MET A 53 -30.47 3.28 14.32
CA MET A 53 -29.51 2.45 15.07
C MET A 53 -28.13 3.10 15.13
N ALA A 54 -27.63 3.64 14.02
CA ALA A 54 -26.37 4.37 13.97
C ALA A 54 -26.38 5.61 14.87
N ALA A 55 -27.48 6.38 14.86
CA ALA A 55 -27.60 7.59 15.66
C ALA A 55 -27.70 7.29 17.17
N ILE A 56 -28.42 6.23 17.55
CA ILE A 56 -28.50 5.74 18.94
C ILE A 56 -27.15 5.20 19.40
N ALA A 57 -26.49 4.39 18.58
CA ALA A 57 -25.18 3.84 18.87
C ALA A 57 -24.16 4.96 19.15
N LYS A 58 -24.14 5.97 18.28
CA LYS A 58 -23.30 7.16 18.44
C LYS A 58 -23.60 7.93 19.73
N ALA A 59 -24.87 8.11 20.08
CA ALA A 59 -25.26 8.86 21.28
C ALA A 59 -24.87 8.15 22.59
N LEU A 60 -24.77 6.82 22.56
CA LEU A 60 -24.36 5.97 23.69
C LEU A 60 -22.86 5.60 23.66
N ASP A 61 -22.07 6.18 22.75
CA ASP A 61 -20.66 5.82 22.52
C ASP A 61 -20.43 4.30 22.32
N THR A 62 -21.39 3.65 21.65
CA THR A 62 -21.41 2.20 21.40
C THR A 62 -21.52 1.89 19.91
N THR A 63 -21.52 0.61 19.53
CA THR A 63 -21.65 0.16 18.14
C THR A 63 -23.07 -0.31 17.84
N ILE A 64 -23.44 -0.35 16.56
CA ILE A 64 -24.71 -0.98 16.14
C ILE A 64 -24.70 -2.46 16.52
N ASP A 65 -23.56 -3.14 16.37
CA ASP A 65 -23.38 -4.52 16.79
C ASP A 65 -23.66 -4.71 18.28
N ALA A 66 -23.15 -3.83 19.14
CA ALA A 66 -23.42 -3.89 20.59
C ALA A 66 -24.89 -3.63 20.92
N LEU A 67 -25.61 -2.91 20.05
CA LEU A 67 -27.06 -2.76 20.21
C LEU A 67 -27.79 -4.05 19.85
N ILE A 68 -27.30 -4.87 18.91
CA ILE A 68 -28.05 -6.02 18.38
C ILE A 68 -27.50 -7.41 18.77
N ALA A 69 -26.30 -7.48 19.33
CA ALA A 69 -25.62 -8.73 19.67
C ALA A 69 -26.34 -9.51 20.80
N PRO A 70 -26.18 -10.85 20.88
CA PRO A 70 -26.73 -11.65 21.96
C PRO A 70 -26.19 -11.21 23.34
N PRO A 71 -27.01 -11.17 24.40
CA PRO A 71 -26.57 -10.81 25.73
C PRO A 71 -25.44 -11.73 26.21
N GLY A 72 -24.33 -11.16 26.68
CA GLY A 72 -23.19 -11.92 27.18
C GLY A 72 -22.12 -12.29 26.15
N THR A 73 -22.23 -11.82 24.89
CA THR A 73 -21.08 -11.88 23.96
C THR A 73 -19.93 -11.05 24.54
N PRO A 74 -18.75 -11.66 24.80
CA PRO A 74 -17.61 -10.91 25.29
C PRO A 74 -17.20 -9.89 24.22
N ARG A 75 -17.24 -8.62 24.62
CA ARG A 75 -16.76 -7.47 23.85
C ARG A 75 -15.37 -7.78 23.28
N PRO A 76 -15.11 -7.65 21.96
CA PRO A 76 -13.75 -7.35 21.54
C PRO A 76 -13.43 -5.97 22.13
N LYS A 77 -12.55 -5.95 23.14
CA LYS A 77 -12.02 -4.70 23.69
C LYS A 77 -11.13 -4.07 22.62
N ASN A 78 -11.73 -3.48 21.58
CA ASN A 78 -11.03 -2.56 20.69
C ASN A 78 -10.94 -1.19 21.41
N GLN A 79 -10.46 -1.20 22.66
CA GLN A 79 -9.91 -0.02 23.29
C GLN A 79 -8.49 0.14 22.75
N VAL A 80 -8.09 1.39 22.50
CA VAL A 80 -6.72 1.70 22.09
C VAL A 80 -5.80 1.29 23.24
N GLU A 81 -5.13 0.15 23.11
CA GLU A 81 -4.13 -0.30 24.08
C GLU A 81 -2.84 0.45 23.80
N THR A 82 -2.40 1.27 24.76
CA THR A 82 -1.26 2.18 24.61
C THR A 82 0.11 1.51 24.68
N ASP A 83 0.17 0.20 24.95
CA ASP A 83 1.41 -0.56 25.00
C ASP A 83 1.31 -1.85 24.19
N VAL A 84 1.72 -1.77 22.92
CA VAL A 84 1.82 -2.94 22.03
C VAL A 84 3.22 -2.98 21.45
N ARG A 85 4.21 -3.09 22.33
CA ARG A 85 5.55 -3.57 21.98
C ARG A 85 5.51 -5.09 21.80
N ASN A 86 4.71 -5.57 20.87
CA ASN A 86 4.91 -6.93 20.37
C ASN A 86 5.95 -6.85 19.26
N GLU A 87 7.08 -7.56 19.42
CA GLU A 87 8.17 -7.53 18.44
C GLU A 87 7.81 -8.24 17.13
N THR A 88 6.74 -9.03 17.13
CA THR A 88 6.27 -9.82 15.99
C THR A 88 5.15 -9.14 15.18
N ASP A 89 4.49 -8.11 15.71
CA ASP A 89 3.36 -7.51 14.99
C ASP A 89 3.85 -6.53 13.91
N ILE A 90 3.12 -6.47 12.79
CA ILE A 90 3.28 -5.41 11.79
C ILE A 90 2.48 -4.21 12.26
N LEU A 91 3.14 -3.08 12.49
CA LEU A 91 2.44 -1.83 12.78
C LEU A 91 2.17 -1.09 11.48
N VAL A 92 0.93 -0.70 11.28
CA VAL A 92 0.48 0.03 10.09
C VAL A 92 -0.13 1.35 10.53
N SER A 93 0.42 2.44 10.00
CA SER A 93 -0.05 3.80 10.28
C SER A 93 -1.01 4.25 9.19
N PHE A 94 -2.22 4.61 9.59
CA PHE A 94 -3.27 5.12 8.73
C PHE A 94 -3.53 6.59 8.98
N ILE A 95 -3.85 7.33 7.92
CA ILE A 95 -4.37 8.69 7.98
C ILE A 95 -5.76 8.71 7.35
N LEU A 96 -6.74 9.16 8.12
CA LEU A 96 -8.07 9.51 7.62
C LEU A 96 -8.13 11.03 7.46
N GLU A 97 -8.29 11.49 6.22
CA GLU A 97 -8.53 12.88 5.89
C GLU A 97 -10.03 13.17 5.73
N ASP A 98 -10.41 14.44 5.90
CA ASP A 98 -11.79 14.94 5.82
C ASP A 98 -12.83 14.15 6.67
N THR A 99 -12.40 13.59 7.79
CA THR A 99 -13.26 12.76 8.63
C THR A 99 -13.92 13.54 9.77
N LYS A 100 -15.16 13.17 10.09
CA LYS A 100 -15.89 13.64 11.27
C LYS A 100 -15.76 12.68 12.46
N TYR A 101 -15.13 11.53 12.27
CA TYR A 101 -14.99 10.52 13.31
C TYR A 101 -14.10 11.04 14.44
N SER A 102 -14.44 10.65 15.67
CA SER A 102 -13.52 10.74 16.80
C SER A 102 -12.36 9.75 16.61
N PRO A 103 -11.21 9.95 17.28
CA PRO A 103 -10.10 9.00 17.21
C PRO A 103 -10.51 7.55 17.53
N ASN A 104 -11.36 7.36 18.56
CA ASN A 104 -11.86 6.04 18.95
C ASN A 104 -12.77 5.41 17.88
N GLU A 105 -13.65 6.20 17.27
CA GLU A 105 -14.51 5.72 16.18
C GLU A 105 -13.67 5.31 14.96
N ALA A 106 -12.68 6.12 14.57
CA ALA A 106 -11.78 5.82 13.46
C ALA A 106 -10.96 4.55 13.71
N ALA A 107 -10.45 4.38 14.94
CA ALA A 107 -9.70 3.20 15.34
C ALA A 107 -10.52 1.91 15.25
N ARG A 108 -11.75 1.94 15.78
CA ARG A 108 -12.68 0.80 15.69
C ARG A 108 -13.04 0.48 14.25
N LEU A 109 -13.34 1.51 13.45
CA LEU A 109 -13.68 1.35 12.04
C LEU A 109 -12.56 0.67 11.25
N LEU A 110 -11.30 1.11 11.45
CA LEU A 110 -10.14 0.52 10.78
C LEU A 110 -9.86 -0.92 11.21
N ALA A 111 -9.95 -1.21 12.51
CA ALA A 111 -9.70 -2.54 13.06
C ALA A 111 -10.76 -3.56 12.57
N ASN A 112 -12.04 -3.17 12.56
CA ASN A 112 -13.10 -4.04 12.04
C ASN A 112 -12.99 -4.20 10.52
N ALA A 113 -12.73 -3.11 9.78
CA ALA A 113 -12.54 -3.22 8.34
C ALA A 113 -11.34 -4.11 7.96
N ALA A 114 -10.33 -4.21 8.83
CA ALA A 114 -9.17 -5.08 8.64
C ALA A 114 -9.52 -6.57 8.78
N THR A 115 -10.58 -6.92 9.51
CA THR A 115 -11.09 -8.30 9.60
C THR A 115 -12.09 -8.64 8.48
N GLY A 116 -12.30 -7.72 7.53
CA GLY A 116 -13.05 -7.98 6.29
C GLY A 116 -14.51 -7.52 6.31
N SER A 117 -15.01 -6.97 7.41
CA SER A 117 -16.38 -6.46 7.50
C SER A 117 -16.50 -5.27 8.45
N TRP A 118 -17.40 -4.34 8.15
CA TRP A 118 -17.75 -3.23 9.05
C TRP A 118 -18.84 -3.61 10.07
N VAL A 119 -19.37 -4.84 9.96
CA VAL A 119 -20.41 -5.44 10.81
C VAL A 119 -19.89 -6.78 11.32
N HIS A 120 -20.15 -7.09 12.58
CA HIS A 120 -19.80 -8.37 13.17
C HIS A 120 -20.49 -9.55 12.46
N SER A 121 -19.72 -10.58 12.11
CA SER A 121 -20.24 -11.84 11.58
C SER A 121 -20.23 -12.94 12.64
N TRP A 122 -21.27 -13.77 12.70
CA TRP A 122 -21.34 -14.95 13.59
C TRP A 122 -20.16 -15.91 13.38
N THR A 123 -19.58 -15.94 12.17
CA THR A 123 -18.41 -16.77 11.86
C THR A 123 -17.16 -16.35 12.63
N GLU A 124 -17.10 -15.11 13.14
CA GLU A 124 -16.02 -14.64 14.00
C GLU A 124 -16.04 -15.36 15.37
N GLU A 125 -17.19 -15.85 15.82
CA GLU A 125 -17.31 -16.63 17.07
C GLU A 125 -16.67 -18.02 16.96
N LEU A 126 -16.39 -18.51 15.74
CA LEU A 126 -15.72 -19.78 15.50
C LEU A 126 -14.20 -19.70 15.69
N VAL A 127 -13.64 -18.50 15.82
CA VAL A 127 -12.20 -18.27 15.89
C VAL A 127 -11.79 -18.07 17.35
N ASP A 128 -10.85 -18.88 17.84
CA ASP A 128 -10.22 -18.64 19.14
C ASP A 128 -9.22 -17.48 19.04
N PRO A 129 -9.44 -16.35 19.73
CA PRO A 129 -8.56 -15.19 19.66
C PRO A 129 -7.15 -15.46 20.21
N ASN A 130 -6.98 -16.51 21.03
CA ASN A 130 -5.66 -16.90 21.55
C ASN A 130 -4.81 -17.63 20.50
N ILE A 131 -5.44 -18.23 19.49
CA ILE A 131 -4.78 -18.96 18.41
C ILE A 131 -4.59 -18.06 17.20
N THR A 132 -5.63 -17.30 16.83
CA THR A 132 -5.61 -16.38 15.70
C THR A 132 -5.90 -14.97 16.20
N PRO A 133 -4.87 -14.23 16.65
CA PRO A 133 -5.06 -12.85 17.10
C PRO A 133 -5.58 -11.98 15.97
N LEU A 134 -6.43 -11.01 16.32
CA LEU A 134 -7.02 -10.05 15.39
C LEU A 134 -6.21 -8.75 15.34
N PRO A 135 -6.36 -7.93 14.28
CA PRO A 135 -5.81 -6.59 14.23
C PRO A 135 -6.31 -5.73 15.39
N ARG A 136 -5.41 -5.01 16.06
CA ARG A 136 -5.73 -4.18 17.24
C ARG A 136 -5.28 -2.74 17.05
N PRO A 137 -6.13 -1.75 17.31
CA PRO A 137 -5.70 -0.35 17.30
C PRO A 137 -4.77 -0.09 18.50
N THR A 138 -3.62 0.54 18.24
CA THR A 138 -2.59 0.82 19.25
C THR A 138 -2.49 2.30 19.58
N VAL A 139 -2.72 3.16 18.59
CA VAL A 139 -2.74 4.61 18.75
C VAL A 139 -3.88 5.17 17.91
N ALA A 140 -4.59 6.14 18.45
CA ALA A 140 -5.55 6.93 17.66
C ALA A 140 -5.53 8.37 18.16
N MET A 141 -5.22 9.31 17.28
CA MET A 141 -5.13 10.72 17.64
C MET A 141 -5.63 11.64 16.55
N ARG A 142 -6.16 12.79 16.95
CA ARG A 142 -6.54 13.86 16.03
C ARG A 142 -5.29 14.65 15.65
N THR A 143 -4.98 14.68 14.36
CA THR A 143 -3.80 15.36 13.80
C THR A 143 -4.14 16.70 13.14
N GLY A 144 -5.42 16.96 12.87
CA GLY A 144 -5.93 18.24 12.38
C GLY A 144 -7.43 18.40 12.59
N PRO A 145 -8.05 19.51 12.15
CA PRO A 145 -9.47 19.78 12.39
C PRO A 145 -10.41 18.67 11.89
N ARG A 146 -10.04 18.02 10.78
CA ARG A 146 -10.77 16.91 10.14
C ARG A 146 -9.83 15.78 9.72
N SER A 147 -8.76 15.57 10.49
CA SER A 147 -7.79 14.51 10.22
C SER A 147 -7.48 13.71 11.48
N VAL A 148 -7.44 12.40 11.33
CA VAL A 148 -7.15 11.44 12.40
C VAL A 148 -6.09 10.48 11.92
N ALA A 149 -5.05 10.29 12.72
CA ALA A 149 -4.06 9.23 12.53
C ALA A 149 -4.37 8.07 13.46
N VAL A 150 -4.24 6.85 12.94
CA VAL A 150 -4.49 5.62 13.68
C VAL A 150 -3.39 4.61 13.35
N ASP A 151 -2.77 4.06 14.37
CA ASP A 151 -1.86 2.93 14.23
C ASP A 151 -2.60 1.65 14.60
N VAL A 152 -2.48 0.63 13.75
CA VAL A 152 -3.07 -0.70 13.97
C VAL A 152 -1.95 -1.74 13.94
N ALA A 153 -1.90 -2.58 14.97
CA ALA A 153 -1.03 -3.73 15.03
C ALA A 153 -1.74 -4.92 14.35
N PHE A 154 -1.11 -5.44 13.30
CA PHE A 154 -1.54 -6.64 12.61
C PHE A 154 -0.63 -7.81 13.03
N PRO A 155 -1.19 -8.90 13.54
CA PRO A 155 -0.41 -10.08 13.86
C PRO A 155 0.27 -10.67 12.63
N GLU A 156 1.50 -11.18 12.79
CA GLU A 156 2.26 -11.75 11.67
C GLU A 156 1.58 -12.95 11.01
N SER A 157 0.74 -13.68 11.74
CA SER A 157 -0.01 -14.85 11.25
C SER A 157 -0.99 -14.53 10.13
N LEU A 158 -1.34 -13.26 9.93
CA LEU A 158 -2.21 -12.81 8.84
C LEU A 158 -1.47 -12.69 7.50
N PHE A 159 -0.14 -12.78 7.51
CA PHE A 159 0.68 -12.51 6.34
C PHE A 159 1.38 -13.77 5.85
N GLU A 160 1.37 -13.95 4.54
CA GLU A 160 2.18 -14.94 3.88
C GLU A 160 3.64 -14.47 3.82
N ALA A 161 4.56 -15.30 4.31
CA ALA A 161 5.99 -15.02 4.32
C ALA A 161 6.52 -14.71 2.90
N GLY A 162 7.26 -13.61 2.76
CA GLY A 162 7.87 -13.21 1.49
C GLY A 162 6.88 -12.69 0.43
N SER A 163 5.59 -12.53 0.74
CA SER A 163 4.55 -12.14 -0.22
C SER A 163 4.17 -10.67 -0.04
N ILE A 164 4.53 -9.83 -1.01
CA ILE A 164 4.11 -8.41 -1.02
C ILE A 164 2.64 -8.30 -1.42
N ALA A 165 2.15 -9.21 -2.25
CA ALA A 165 0.74 -9.29 -2.60
C ALA A 165 -0.13 -9.55 -1.36
N SER A 166 0.25 -10.52 -0.51
CA SER A 166 -0.43 -10.79 0.76
C SER A 166 -0.39 -9.57 1.68
N LEU A 167 0.79 -8.97 1.89
CA LEU A 167 0.97 -7.77 2.71
C LEU A 167 0.04 -6.63 2.26
N ILE A 168 0.05 -6.30 0.97
CA ILE A 168 -0.80 -5.22 0.43
C ILE A 168 -2.28 -5.54 0.56
N SER A 169 -2.69 -6.78 0.25
CA SER A 169 -4.09 -7.21 0.34
C SER A 169 -4.65 -6.97 1.74
N VAL A 170 -3.92 -7.39 2.77
CA VAL A 170 -4.34 -7.27 4.17
C VAL A 170 -4.34 -5.80 4.64
N ILE A 171 -3.25 -5.06 4.45
CA ILE A 171 -3.15 -3.69 5.00
C ILE A 171 -4.07 -2.69 4.28
N THR A 172 -4.41 -2.94 3.02
CA THR A 172 -5.27 -2.04 2.24
C THR A 172 -6.75 -2.43 2.25
N ALA A 173 -7.10 -3.59 2.84
CA ALA A 173 -8.49 -4.02 2.99
C ALA A 173 -9.36 -2.94 3.65
N SER A 174 -8.83 -2.28 4.69
CA SER A 174 -9.54 -1.21 5.39
C SER A 174 -9.63 0.10 4.60
N CYS A 175 -8.77 0.33 3.62
CA CYS A 175 -8.67 1.64 2.95
C CYS A 175 -9.87 1.92 2.04
N THR A 176 -10.40 0.90 1.36
CA THR A 176 -11.50 1.07 0.39
C THR A 176 -12.82 1.44 1.06
N SER A 177 -13.10 0.86 2.23
CA SER A 177 -14.33 1.11 2.99
C SER A 177 -14.28 2.38 3.84
N THR A 178 -13.09 2.78 4.28
CA THR A 178 -12.91 3.91 5.22
C THR A 178 -12.42 5.19 4.54
N GLY A 179 -11.87 5.11 3.34
CA GLY A 179 -11.15 6.22 2.69
C GLY A 179 -9.80 6.54 3.34
N ALA A 180 -9.32 5.69 4.26
CA ALA A 180 -8.01 5.86 4.88
C ALA A 180 -6.87 5.65 3.88
N ARG A 181 -5.76 6.32 4.16
CA ARG A 181 -4.48 6.14 3.45
C ARG A 181 -3.49 5.49 4.40
N VAL A 182 -2.71 4.53 3.91
CA VAL A 182 -1.59 3.93 4.63
C VAL A 182 -0.38 4.83 4.45
N GLU A 183 0.05 5.43 5.56
CA GLU A 183 1.18 6.35 5.58
C GLU A 183 2.50 5.60 5.71
N ASP A 184 2.57 4.64 6.63
CA ASP A 184 3.78 3.85 6.83
C ASP A 184 3.51 2.47 7.42
N ILE A 185 4.50 1.59 7.31
CA ILE A 185 4.53 0.29 7.97
C ILE A 185 5.86 0.07 8.71
N ARG A 186 5.76 -0.60 9.86
CA ARG A 186 6.88 -1.20 10.57
C ARG A 186 6.73 -2.71 10.48
N ILE A 187 7.69 -3.36 9.84
CA ILE A 187 7.75 -4.82 9.71
C ILE A 187 8.68 -5.40 10.78
N PRO A 188 8.29 -6.50 11.46
CA PRO A 188 9.13 -7.18 12.43
C PRO A 188 10.34 -7.86 11.75
N PRO A 189 11.49 -8.03 12.44
CA PRO A 189 12.67 -8.65 11.85
C PRO A 189 12.45 -10.06 11.29
N VAL A 190 11.53 -10.83 11.88
CA VAL A 190 11.20 -12.19 11.45
C VAL A 190 10.62 -12.18 10.04
N LEU A 191 9.56 -11.39 9.80
CA LEU A 191 8.97 -11.25 8.48
C LEU A 191 9.91 -10.52 7.52
N LEU A 192 10.67 -9.52 7.97
CA LEU A 192 11.60 -8.78 7.12
C LEU A 192 12.62 -9.71 6.45
N ARG A 193 13.09 -10.74 7.15
CA ARG A 193 14.06 -11.73 6.63
C ARG A 193 13.48 -12.66 5.56
N THR A 194 12.16 -12.73 5.42
CA THR A 194 11.51 -13.54 4.38
C THR A 194 11.56 -12.87 3.00
N TYR A 195 11.76 -11.55 2.97
CA TYR A 195 11.94 -10.79 1.75
C TYR A 195 13.40 -10.84 1.31
N ARG A 196 13.63 -11.09 0.01
CA ARG A 196 14.98 -11.16 -0.56
C ARG A 196 15.71 -9.83 -0.49
N GLY A 197 14.99 -8.73 -0.71
CA GLY A 197 15.58 -7.40 -0.80
C GLY A 197 16.43 -7.22 -2.08
N PRO A 198 17.10 -6.05 -2.23
CA PRO A 198 17.82 -5.72 -3.46
C PRO A 198 19.04 -6.63 -3.68
N SER A 199 19.29 -7.01 -4.92
CA SER A 199 20.41 -7.88 -5.28
C SER A 199 21.77 -7.21 -5.08
N TYR A 200 21.86 -5.94 -5.44
CA TYR A 200 23.10 -5.13 -5.35
C TYR A 200 22.97 -4.02 -4.33
N GLY A 201 21.81 -3.36 -4.32
CA GLY A 201 21.62 -2.12 -3.56
C GLY A 201 22.68 -1.07 -3.87
N VAL A 202 22.91 -0.16 -2.91
CA VAL A 202 23.81 0.98 -3.13
C VAL A 202 25.26 0.55 -3.32
N VAL A 203 25.76 -0.40 -2.51
CA VAL A 203 27.17 -0.81 -2.55
C VAL A 203 27.48 -1.51 -3.87
N GLY A 204 26.67 -2.50 -4.27
CA GLY A 204 26.91 -3.22 -5.53
C GLY A 204 26.75 -2.32 -6.76
N LEU A 205 25.84 -1.34 -6.75
CA LEU A 205 25.76 -0.35 -7.83
C LEU A 205 27.02 0.52 -7.93
N ARG A 206 27.63 0.87 -6.79
CA ARG A 206 28.88 1.66 -6.77
C ARG A 206 30.05 0.85 -7.30
N GLU A 207 30.12 -0.42 -6.94
CA GLU A 207 31.13 -1.36 -7.45
C GLU A 207 30.96 -1.60 -8.95
N ARG A 208 29.74 -1.78 -9.44
CA ARG A 208 29.48 -1.97 -10.88
C ARG A 208 29.78 -0.74 -11.72
N THR A 209 29.50 0.46 -11.20
CA THR A 209 29.75 1.72 -11.92
C THR A 209 31.15 2.29 -11.71
N GLN A 210 31.88 1.81 -10.69
CA GLN A 210 33.17 2.36 -10.25
C GLN A 210 33.14 3.88 -10.00
N LYS A 211 31.98 4.41 -9.58
CA LYS A 211 31.78 5.84 -9.29
C LYS A 211 31.57 6.06 -7.79
N TYR A 212 32.56 6.67 -7.15
CA TYR A 212 32.54 6.97 -5.71
C TYR A 212 32.53 8.49 -5.45
N GLY A 213 32.06 8.90 -4.26
CA GLY A 213 32.15 10.30 -3.82
C GLY A 213 31.17 11.30 -4.48
N ARG A 214 30.36 10.87 -5.47
CA ARG A 214 29.33 11.71 -6.09
C ARG A 214 28.02 10.95 -6.37
N PRO A 215 26.87 11.62 -6.52
CA PRO A 215 25.67 11.00 -7.07
C PRO A 215 25.91 10.41 -8.46
N LEU A 216 25.21 9.31 -8.79
CA LEU A 216 25.16 8.78 -10.15
C LEU A 216 24.23 9.67 -10.98
N LEU A 217 24.68 10.07 -12.16
CA LEU A 217 23.87 10.84 -13.10
C LEU A 217 23.08 9.86 -13.96
N SER A 218 21.75 9.94 -13.88
CA SER A 218 20.85 9.13 -14.69
C SER A 218 19.98 9.98 -15.61
N ALA A 219 19.73 9.49 -16.82
CA ALA A 219 18.87 10.13 -17.80
C ALA A 219 17.86 9.16 -18.41
N THR A 220 16.58 9.52 -18.33
CA THR A 220 15.52 8.87 -19.12
C THR A 220 15.56 9.42 -20.54
N MET A 221 15.68 8.54 -21.53
CA MET A 221 15.77 8.95 -22.92
C MET A 221 14.46 9.60 -23.40
N ARG A 222 14.63 10.61 -24.27
CA ARG A 222 13.55 11.39 -24.89
C ARG A 222 13.82 11.54 -26.40
N PRO A 223 12.79 11.74 -27.23
CA PRO A 223 11.36 11.79 -26.92
C PRO A 223 10.78 10.42 -26.49
N MET A 224 9.56 10.42 -25.94
CA MET A 224 8.90 9.20 -25.43
C MET A 224 8.75 8.11 -26.50
N ALA A 225 8.43 8.50 -27.74
CA ALA A 225 8.24 7.62 -28.87
C ALA A 225 8.62 8.35 -30.17
N GLY A 226 8.77 7.60 -31.26
CA GLY A 226 9.00 8.15 -32.61
C GLY A 226 10.43 8.01 -33.14
N LEU A 227 11.40 7.67 -32.29
CA LEU A 227 12.74 7.29 -32.74
C LEU A 227 12.75 5.83 -33.20
N SER A 228 13.37 5.55 -34.35
CA SER A 228 13.71 4.18 -34.74
C SER A 228 14.73 3.59 -33.77
N PRO A 229 14.84 2.24 -33.65
CA PRO A 229 15.82 1.61 -32.75
C PRO A 229 17.26 2.09 -32.96
N ARG A 230 17.67 2.34 -34.22
CA ARG A 230 19.00 2.86 -34.55
C ARG A 230 19.22 4.30 -34.08
N MET A 231 18.26 5.19 -34.34
CA MET A 231 18.35 6.58 -33.88
C MET A 231 18.30 6.66 -32.35
N TYR A 232 17.51 5.78 -31.73
CA TYR A 232 17.43 5.67 -30.28
C TYR A 232 18.78 5.26 -29.68
N ALA A 233 19.43 4.24 -30.24
CA ALA A 233 20.76 3.82 -29.82
C ALA A 233 21.82 4.92 -29.99
N GLN A 234 21.78 5.68 -31.10
CA GLN A 234 22.68 6.83 -31.26
C GLN A 234 22.45 7.87 -30.15
N ALA A 235 21.20 8.16 -29.81
CA ALA A 235 20.90 9.09 -28.73
C ALA A 235 21.40 8.59 -27.37
N VAL A 236 21.31 7.28 -27.10
CA VAL A 236 21.87 6.65 -25.90
C VAL A 236 23.39 6.80 -25.87
N PHE A 237 24.08 6.48 -26.98
CA PHE A 237 25.52 6.63 -27.11
C PHE A 237 25.98 8.06 -26.81
N GLU A 238 25.41 9.06 -27.48
CA GLU A 238 25.80 10.47 -27.26
C GLU A 238 25.54 10.92 -25.82
N THR A 239 24.46 10.45 -25.20
CA THR A 239 24.13 10.78 -23.80
C THR A 239 25.13 10.18 -22.82
N LEU A 240 25.50 8.91 -22.99
CA LEU A 240 26.48 8.22 -22.14
C LEU A 240 27.89 8.78 -22.33
N LYS A 241 28.28 9.03 -23.59
CA LYS A 241 29.54 9.69 -23.95
C LYS A 241 29.62 11.10 -23.38
N GLY A 242 28.50 11.81 -23.30
CA GLY A 242 28.39 13.14 -22.69
C GLY A 242 28.59 13.17 -21.17
N GLY A 243 28.77 12.03 -20.51
CA GLY A 243 29.09 11.94 -19.08
C GLY A 243 27.96 11.43 -18.18
N VAL A 244 26.82 11.01 -18.74
CA VAL A 244 25.78 10.30 -17.99
C VAL A 244 26.27 8.90 -17.61
N ASP A 245 25.98 8.44 -16.39
CA ASP A 245 26.40 7.12 -15.91
C ASP A 245 25.37 6.03 -16.30
N ILE A 246 24.08 6.35 -16.16
CA ILE A 246 22.98 5.40 -16.38
C ILE A 246 21.92 6.02 -17.28
N THR A 247 21.68 5.44 -18.45
CA THR A 247 20.48 5.77 -19.23
C THR A 247 19.36 4.77 -18.95
N CYS A 248 18.11 5.16 -19.18
CA CYS A 248 16.99 4.22 -19.14
C CYS A 248 15.98 4.51 -20.25
N ASP A 249 15.28 3.47 -20.65
CA ASP A 249 14.10 3.59 -21.48
C ASP A 249 13.04 4.50 -20.81
N HIS A 250 12.12 5.06 -21.58
CA HIS A 250 10.97 5.73 -21.00
C HIS A 250 9.96 4.67 -20.52
N THR A 251 9.28 4.88 -19.38
CA THR A 251 8.33 3.87 -18.82
C THR A 251 7.24 3.46 -19.81
N ALA A 252 6.79 4.40 -20.63
CA ALA A 252 5.80 4.18 -21.70
C ALA A 252 6.37 3.68 -23.05
N LEU A 253 7.70 3.52 -23.17
CA LEU A 253 8.33 2.95 -24.38
C LEU A 253 8.31 1.42 -24.27
N HIS A 254 7.24 0.82 -24.74
CA HIS A 254 7.06 -0.64 -24.74
C HIS A 254 7.56 -1.26 -26.06
N ASN A 255 6.69 -1.97 -26.78
CA ASN A 255 6.90 -2.46 -28.13
C ASN A 255 6.02 -1.67 -29.10
N MET A 256 6.59 -0.67 -29.77
CA MET A 256 5.85 0.20 -30.68
C MET A 256 6.19 -0.14 -32.14
N PRO A 257 5.29 0.05 -33.12
CA PRO A 257 5.60 -0.24 -34.53
C PRO A 257 6.85 0.49 -35.06
N SER A 258 7.10 1.71 -34.58
CA SER A 258 8.29 2.50 -34.94
C SER A 258 9.55 2.12 -34.15
N ASN A 259 9.42 1.34 -33.08
CA ASN A 259 10.50 0.97 -32.18
C ASN A 259 10.23 -0.40 -31.54
N ASN A 260 10.66 -1.45 -32.25
CA ASN A 260 10.59 -2.82 -31.77
C ASN A 260 11.57 -3.01 -30.60
N TRP A 261 11.12 -3.63 -29.51
CA TRP A 261 11.95 -3.80 -28.30
C TRP A 261 13.19 -4.66 -28.54
N ARG A 262 13.08 -5.71 -29.36
CA ARG A 262 14.18 -6.65 -29.61
C ARG A 262 15.31 -5.97 -30.37
N ASP A 263 14.95 -5.25 -31.44
CA ASP A 263 15.92 -4.44 -32.19
C ASP A 263 16.54 -3.35 -31.30
N ARG A 264 15.72 -2.67 -30.48
CA ARG A 264 16.18 -1.62 -29.57
C ARG A 264 17.23 -2.15 -28.62
N PHE A 265 16.98 -3.28 -27.96
CA PHE A 265 17.92 -3.85 -26.99
C PHE A 265 19.26 -4.19 -27.65
N ALA A 266 19.24 -4.80 -28.84
CA ALA A 266 20.46 -5.13 -29.58
C ALA A 266 21.26 -3.88 -30.01
N TYR A 267 20.60 -2.85 -30.57
CA TYR A 267 21.31 -1.63 -30.97
C TYR A 267 21.82 -0.84 -29.76
N VAL A 268 21.06 -0.79 -28.67
CA VAL A 268 21.44 -0.05 -27.46
C VAL A 268 22.59 -0.75 -26.73
N ALA A 269 22.61 -2.08 -26.64
CA ALA A 269 23.73 -2.81 -26.06
C ALA A 269 25.06 -2.42 -26.73
N LYS A 270 25.09 -2.44 -28.07
CA LYS A 270 26.25 -1.99 -28.85
C LYS A 270 26.62 -0.52 -28.58
N ALA A 271 25.63 0.36 -28.49
CA ALA A 271 25.85 1.79 -28.18
C ALA A 271 26.41 2.01 -26.77
N VAL A 272 26.04 1.18 -25.79
CA VAL A 272 26.62 1.21 -24.44
C VAL A 272 28.09 0.81 -24.50
N ASP A 273 28.42 -0.29 -25.17
CA ASP A 273 29.81 -0.75 -25.30
C ASP A 273 30.69 0.29 -25.99
N GLU A 274 30.24 0.86 -27.11
CA GLU A 274 30.95 1.93 -27.80
C GLU A 274 31.15 3.17 -26.91
N ALA A 275 30.19 3.50 -26.05
CA ALA A 275 30.31 4.61 -25.11
C ALA A 275 31.29 4.31 -23.96
N GLN A 276 31.33 3.05 -23.49
CA GLN A 276 32.32 2.62 -22.49
C GLN A 276 33.74 2.72 -23.07
N ASP A 277 33.95 2.20 -24.29
CA ASP A 277 35.25 2.27 -24.98
C ASP A 277 35.69 3.72 -25.23
N ALA A 278 34.76 4.57 -25.65
CA ALA A 278 35.06 5.98 -25.94
C ALA A 278 35.38 6.82 -24.68
N THR A 279 34.89 6.42 -23.51
CA THR A 279 35.05 7.19 -22.26
C THR A 279 36.02 6.56 -21.28
N GLY A 280 36.28 5.25 -21.38
CA GLY A 280 37.00 4.47 -20.37
C GLY A 280 36.24 4.33 -19.05
N GLU A 281 34.94 4.61 -19.04
CA GLU A 281 34.10 4.57 -17.84
C GLU A 281 32.99 3.52 -17.98
N ALA A 282 32.64 2.84 -16.88
CA ALA A 282 31.49 1.94 -16.86
C ALA A 282 30.17 2.71 -17.12
N LYS A 283 29.34 2.18 -18.03
CA LYS A 283 28.05 2.76 -18.42
C LYS A 283 26.96 1.71 -18.31
N LEU A 284 25.76 2.15 -17.94
CA LEU A 284 24.59 1.28 -17.86
C LEU A 284 23.45 1.83 -18.71
N HIS A 285 22.68 0.93 -19.30
CA HIS A 285 21.37 1.23 -19.85
C HIS A 285 20.34 0.29 -19.24
N ALA A 286 19.29 0.84 -18.62
CA ALA A 286 18.19 0.06 -18.08
C ALA A 286 17.08 -0.11 -19.15
N ALA A 287 17.06 -1.29 -19.77
CA ALA A 287 16.13 -1.64 -20.85
C ALA A 287 14.71 -1.90 -20.31
N ASN A 288 13.66 -1.33 -20.93
CA ASN A 288 12.29 -1.48 -20.42
C ASN A 288 11.66 -2.83 -20.76
N VAL A 289 11.55 -3.69 -19.75
CA VAL A 289 10.96 -5.04 -19.89
C VAL A 289 9.46 -5.07 -19.65
N THR A 290 8.83 -3.95 -19.28
CA THR A 290 7.38 -3.86 -19.02
C THR A 290 6.57 -4.41 -20.20
N ALA A 291 5.74 -5.42 -19.94
CA ALA A 291 5.02 -6.18 -20.96
C ALA A 291 3.57 -6.49 -20.57
N PRO A 292 2.74 -6.98 -21.52
CA PRO A 292 1.35 -7.35 -21.24
C PRO A 292 1.17 -8.55 -20.29
N THR A 293 2.14 -9.48 -20.27
CA THR A 293 2.12 -10.66 -19.39
C THR A 293 3.47 -10.85 -18.71
N VAL A 294 3.49 -11.64 -17.63
CA VAL A 294 4.73 -11.92 -16.89
C VAL A 294 5.69 -12.73 -17.75
N GLU A 295 5.20 -13.68 -18.54
CA GLU A 295 6.01 -14.51 -19.44
C GLU A 295 6.74 -13.66 -20.49
N GLU A 296 6.03 -12.72 -21.12
CA GLU A 296 6.64 -11.81 -22.09
C GLU A 296 7.61 -10.83 -21.41
N MET A 297 7.33 -10.38 -20.19
CA MET A 297 8.25 -9.54 -19.42
C MET A 297 9.56 -10.29 -19.12
N LEU A 298 9.47 -11.55 -18.69
CA LEU A 298 10.64 -12.39 -18.43
C LEU A 298 11.38 -12.75 -19.72
N ASN A 299 10.68 -12.97 -20.83
CA ASN A 299 11.29 -13.16 -22.15
C ASN A 299 12.13 -11.93 -22.56
N ARG A 300 11.62 -10.71 -22.32
CA ARG A 300 12.38 -9.49 -22.57
C ARG A 300 13.60 -9.36 -21.67
N ALA A 301 13.47 -9.69 -20.39
CA ALA A 301 14.58 -9.67 -19.45
C ALA A 301 15.67 -10.69 -19.83
N GLN A 302 15.26 -11.90 -20.23
CA GLN A 302 16.13 -12.94 -20.77
C GLN A 302 16.88 -12.46 -22.02
N TYR A 303 16.18 -11.86 -22.98
CA TYR A 303 16.84 -11.34 -24.17
C TYR A 303 17.78 -10.16 -23.86
N ALA A 304 17.43 -9.29 -22.90
CA ALA A 304 18.33 -8.23 -22.45
C ALA A 304 19.65 -8.79 -21.89
N MET A 305 19.57 -9.88 -21.11
CA MET A 305 20.76 -10.60 -20.63
C MET A 305 21.56 -11.22 -21.78
N GLU A 306 20.91 -11.82 -22.77
CA GLU A 306 21.59 -12.36 -23.96
C GLU A 306 22.31 -11.28 -24.78
N GLN A 307 21.81 -10.04 -24.76
CA GLN A 307 22.47 -8.86 -25.33
C GLN A 307 23.51 -8.25 -24.37
N GLN A 308 23.91 -8.94 -23.31
CA GLN A 308 24.90 -8.50 -22.31
C GLN A 308 24.54 -7.17 -21.63
N THR A 309 23.24 -6.86 -21.54
CA THR A 309 22.77 -5.68 -20.80
C THR A 309 22.86 -5.95 -19.30
N ASN A 310 23.39 -4.99 -18.55
CA ASN A 310 23.64 -5.14 -17.11
C ASN A 310 22.51 -4.60 -16.21
N ALA A 311 21.49 -3.97 -16.80
CA ALA A 311 20.36 -3.40 -16.06
C ALA A 311 19.06 -3.51 -16.86
N VAL A 312 17.96 -3.78 -16.17
CA VAL A 312 16.60 -3.73 -16.74
C VAL A 312 15.76 -2.74 -15.94
N MET A 313 14.78 -2.14 -16.59
CA MET A 313 13.77 -1.33 -15.92
C MET A 313 12.37 -1.89 -16.10
N VAL A 314 11.53 -1.62 -15.12
CA VAL A 314 10.12 -1.98 -15.13
C VAL A 314 9.30 -0.80 -14.61
N ASP A 315 8.13 -0.55 -15.22
CA ASP A 315 7.16 0.37 -14.63
C ASP A 315 6.46 -0.35 -13.48
N SER A 316 6.91 -0.02 -12.26
CA SER A 316 6.40 -0.66 -11.05
C SER A 316 4.94 -0.33 -10.77
N GLY A 317 4.39 0.69 -11.42
CA GLY A 317 3.01 1.12 -11.23
C GLY A 317 1.97 0.25 -11.95
N VAL A 318 2.38 -0.48 -12.99
CA VAL A 318 1.43 -1.15 -13.91
C VAL A 318 1.59 -2.67 -13.95
N VAL A 319 2.78 -3.19 -13.66
CA VAL A 319 3.07 -4.63 -13.71
C VAL A 319 2.44 -5.41 -12.54
N GLY A 320 2.13 -4.70 -11.45
CA GLY A 320 1.59 -5.31 -10.24
C GLY A 320 2.65 -6.01 -9.38
N TRP A 321 2.29 -6.29 -8.12
CA TRP A 321 3.25 -6.73 -7.10
C TRP A 321 3.84 -8.12 -7.38
N SER A 322 3.02 -9.09 -7.79
CA SER A 322 3.51 -10.45 -8.07
C SER A 322 4.43 -10.49 -9.29
N GLY A 323 4.09 -9.75 -10.36
CA GLY A 323 4.95 -9.64 -11.54
C GLY A 323 6.31 -9.00 -11.19
N LEU A 324 6.31 -7.97 -10.35
CA LEU A 324 7.55 -7.35 -9.85
C LEU A 324 8.40 -8.32 -9.02
N GLN A 325 7.80 -9.12 -8.14
CA GLN A 325 8.54 -10.14 -7.38
C GLN A 325 9.14 -11.21 -8.28
N SER A 326 8.40 -11.68 -9.30
CA SER A 326 8.93 -12.62 -10.29
C SER A 326 10.12 -12.04 -11.05
N LEU A 327 10.03 -10.78 -11.49
CA LEU A 327 11.14 -10.11 -12.18
C LEU A 327 12.35 -9.89 -11.25
N ALA A 328 12.12 -9.53 -9.98
CA ALA A 328 13.20 -9.37 -9.01
C ALA A 328 13.95 -10.68 -8.75
N ASN A 329 13.22 -11.80 -8.64
CA ASN A 329 13.84 -13.13 -8.53
C ASN A 329 14.67 -13.46 -9.77
N PHE A 330 14.13 -13.22 -10.96
CA PHE A 330 14.86 -13.40 -12.21
C PHE A 330 16.14 -12.54 -12.25
N CYS A 331 16.05 -11.26 -11.89
CA CYS A 331 17.21 -10.36 -11.89
C CYS A 331 18.28 -10.81 -10.89
N HIS A 332 17.87 -11.30 -9.72
CA HIS A 332 18.80 -11.83 -8.72
C HIS A 332 19.55 -13.07 -9.22
N GLU A 333 18.84 -14.03 -9.82
CA GLU A 333 19.44 -15.27 -10.32
C GLU A 333 20.35 -15.05 -11.54
N ASN A 334 20.13 -13.96 -12.28
CA ASN A 334 20.84 -13.63 -13.51
C ASN A 334 21.74 -12.40 -13.37
N GLU A 335 22.01 -11.97 -12.14
CA GLU A 335 22.93 -10.87 -11.84
C GLU A 335 22.58 -9.52 -12.53
N LEU A 336 21.31 -9.27 -12.83
CA LEU A 336 20.84 -8.01 -13.44
C LEU A 336 20.48 -6.96 -12.39
N VAL A 337 20.83 -5.70 -12.65
CA VAL A 337 20.34 -4.57 -11.86
C VAL A 337 18.87 -4.32 -12.17
N LEU A 338 18.02 -4.28 -11.15
CA LEU A 338 16.59 -3.99 -11.30
C LEU A 338 16.27 -2.52 -11.00
N CYS A 339 15.84 -1.79 -12.02
CA CYS A 339 15.34 -0.42 -11.92
C CYS A 339 13.80 -0.39 -11.88
N ALA A 340 13.21 -0.30 -10.70
CA ALA A 340 11.77 -0.10 -10.52
C ALA A 340 11.44 1.40 -10.63
N LEU A 341 11.12 1.83 -11.85
CA LEU A 341 10.83 3.22 -12.19
C LEU A 341 9.33 3.42 -12.41
N GLY A 342 8.87 4.67 -12.51
CA GLY A 342 7.45 4.95 -12.71
C GLY A 342 6.66 5.02 -11.40
N GLY A 343 5.52 4.31 -11.33
CA GLY A 343 4.72 4.24 -10.09
C GLY A 343 3.67 5.34 -9.91
N ARG A 344 3.45 6.22 -10.89
CA ARG A 344 2.47 7.33 -10.78
C ARG A 344 1.05 6.84 -10.45
N ALA A 345 0.66 5.65 -10.94
CA ALA A 345 -0.63 5.05 -10.63
C ALA A 345 -0.70 4.58 -9.15
N LEU A 346 0.38 4.01 -8.61
CA LEU A 346 0.47 3.61 -7.20
C LEU A 346 0.50 4.80 -6.25
N HIS A 347 1.09 5.93 -6.66
CA HIS A 347 1.17 7.16 -5.85
C HIS A 347 -0.17 7.91 -5.70
N ASN A 348 -1.18 7.59 -6.53
CA ASN A 348 -2.53 8.15 -6.42
C ASN A 348 -3.50 7.22 -5.66
N GLY A 349 -3.01 6.07 -5.18
CA GLY A 349 -3.80 5.10 -4.41
C GLY A 349 -3.78 5.37 -2.90
N PRO A 350 -4.21 4.39 -2.09
CA PRO A 350 -4.22 4.52 -0.64
C PRO A 350 -2.82 4.50 -0.02
N LEU A 351 -1.73 4.35 -0.79
CA LEU A 351 -0.37 4.18 -0.27
C LEU A 351 0.41 5.49 -0.36
N SER A 352 1.14 5.84 0.69
CA SER A 352 2.12 6.94 0.63
C SER A 352 3.28 6.62 -0.31
N GLN A 353 3.96 7.65 -0.81
CA GLN A 353 5.14 7.47 -1.66
C GLN A 353 6.29 6.79 -0.90
N GLN A 354 6.43 7.08 0.39
CA GLN A 354 7.42 6.44 1.27
C GLN A 354 7.14 4.95 1.41
N LEU A 355 5.88 4.58 1.61
CA LEU A 355 5.48 3.19 1.72
C LEU A 355 5.75 2.43 0.41
N VAL A 356 5.39 2.99 -0.74
CA VAL A 356 5.72 2.39 -2.04
C VAL A 356 7.23 2.16 -2.18
N ALA A 357 8.07 3.11 -1.79
CA ALA A 357 9.52 2.93 -1.83
C ALA A 357 10.02 1.80 -0.89
N LYS A 358 9.45 1.67 0.31
CA LYS A 358 9.75 0.55 1.23
C LYS A 358 9.36 -0.81 0.60
N LEU A 359 8.19 -0.89 -0.01
CA LEU A 359 7.71 -2.11 -0.65
C LEU A 359 8.58 -2.52 -1.84
N LEU A 360 8.99 -1.57 -2.70
CA LEU A 360 9.90 -1.85 -3.81
C LEU A 360 11.28 -2.33 -3.31
N ARG A 361 11.74 -1.81 -2.17
CA ARG A 361 12.95 -2.33 -1.52
C ARG A 361 12.76 -3.77 -1.05
N PHE A 362 11.62 -4.12 -0.44
CA PHE A 362 11.36 -5.49 0.00
C PHE A 362 11.24 -6.46 -1.18
N ILE A 363 10.63 -6.03 -2.29
CA ILE A 363 10.60 -6.80 -3.55
C ILE A 363 12.01 -7.11 -4.03
N GLY A 364 12.90 -6.13 -3.97
CA GLY A 364 14.30 -6.27 -4.37
C GLY A 364 14.73 -5.40 -5.54
N ALA A 365 14.10 -4.24 -5.71
CA ALA A 365 14.59 -3.23 -6.66
C ALA A 365 15.88 -2.56 -6.15
N ASP A 366 16.88 -2.47 -7.03
CA ASP A 366 18.17 -1.80 -6.73
C ASP A 366 18.06 -0.29 -6.87
N ILE A 367 17.31 0.17 -7.88
CA ILE A 367 17.05 1.59 -8.15
C ILE A 367 15.53 1.80 -8.12
N VAL A 368 15.08 2.76 -7.32
CA VAL A 368 13.67 3.16 -7.22
C VAL A 368 13.52 4.64 -7.51
N SER A 369 12.42 5.00 -8.19
CA SER A 369 12.06 6.40 -8.41
C SER A 369 11.36 6.97 -7.17
N VAL A 370 11.86 8.09 -6.65
CA VAL A 370 11.19 8.90 -5.62
C VAL A 370 10.97 10.33 -6.13
N GLY A 371 9.83 10.92 -5.80
CA GLY A 371 9.51 12.31 -6.11
C GLY A 371 10.59 13.28 -5.62
N SER A 372 10.93 14.26 -6.46
CA SER A 372 11.98 15.23 -6.14
C SER A 372 11.61 16.10 -4.94
N PRO A 373 12.51 16.26 -3.95
CA PRO A 373 12.30 17.18 -2.83
C PRO A 373 12.29 18.65 -3.28
N LEU A 374 12.84 18.95 -4.46
CA LEU A 374 12.93 20.30 -5.03
C LEU A 374 11.67 20.74 -5.80
N ARG A 375 10.55 20.01 -5.66
CA ARG A 375 9.21 20.39 -6.18
C ARG A 375 9.18 20.76 -7.67
N GLY A 376 9.90 20.01 -8.51
CA GLY A 376 9.80 20.13 -9.97
C GLY A 376 8.49 19.54 -10.52
N ASN A 377 7.47 20.38 -10.66
CA ASN A 377 6.34 20.25 -11.63
C ASN A 377 5.17 19.26 -11.42
N ALA A 378 5.04 18.44 -10.36
CA ALA A 378 3.96 17.42 -10.37
C ALA A 378 2.91 17.38 -9.24
N MET A 379 3.12 17.90 -8.02
CA MET A 379 2.14 17.64 -6.93
C MET A 379 1.88 18.77 -5.91
N ALA A 380 2.50 19.93 -6.03
CA ALA A 380 2.39 21.00 -5.00
C ALA A 380 1.23 21.99 -5.18
N ARG A 381 0.16 21.66 -5.93
CA ARG A 381 -1.00 22.56 -6.14
C ARG A 381 -2.26 22.19 -5.36
N ARG A 382 -2.21 21.19 -4.47
CA ARG A 382 -3.29 20.95 -3.50
C ARG A 382 -2.73 21.28 -2.12
N ASN A 383 -3.39 22.21 -1.42
CA ASN A 383 -3.05 22.76 -0.09
C ASN A 383 -2.36 24.15 -0.11
N VAL A 384 -2.98 25.11 -0.80
CA VAL A 384 -3.09 26.50 -0.31
C VAL A 384 -4.57 26.81 -0.18
#